data_AF-A0A067D8E2-F1
#
_entry.id   AF-A0A067D8E2-F1
#
_cell.length_a   1.000
_cell.length_b   1.000
_cell.length_c   1.000
_cell.angle_alpha   90.00
_cell.angle_beta   90.00
_cell.angle_gamma   90.00
#
_symmetry.space_group_name_H-M   'P 1'
#
loop_
_entity.id
_entity.type
_entity.pdbx_description
1 polymer ?
#
loop_
_entity_poly.entity_id
_entity_poly.type
_entity_poly.pdbx_seq_one_letter_code
_entity_poly.pdbx_strand_id
1 'polypeptide(L)'
;PFAGPSHAKGIVLEKIGIEAKQPNFAIRKCSRVQLIKNGKKIVTFVPSDGCLNYIEENDKVLIAGFGRKGHAVATSPPIISLKGCMR
;
A
#
# COMPACT_ATOMS: atom_id res chain seq x y z
N PRO A 1 4.49 9.05 7.08
CA PRO A 1 4.67 7.71 7.71
C PRO A 1 6.10 7.12 7.62
N PHE A 2 6.93 7.52 6.65
CA PHE A 2 8.24 6.91 6.45
C PHE A 2 9.40 7.47 7.29
N ALA A 3 9.24 8.62 7.95
CA ALA A 3 10.24 9.24 8.85
C ALA A 3 11.63 9.49 8.20
N GLY A 4 11.67 9.85 6.90
CA GLY A 4 12.92 10.15 6.18
C GLY A 4 13.18 9.23 4.97
N PRO A 5 13.38 7.91 5.16
CA PRO A 5 13.73 7.01 4.07
C PRO A 5 12.63 6.89 3.01
N SER A 6 13.05 6.70 1.75
CA SER A 6 12.18 6.54 0.58
C SER A 6 11.37 5.25 0.60
N HIS A 7 11.84 4.23 1.33
CA HIS A 7 11.24 2.90 1.42
C HIS A 7 11.10 2.44 2.89
N ALA A 8 10.16 1.54 3.16
CA ALA A 8 10.09 0.81 4.42
C ALA A 8 9.59 -0.63 4.22
N LYS A 9 9.99 -1.50 5.13
CA LYS A 9 9.46 -2.87 5.23
C LYS A 9 8.21 -2.88 6.08
N GLY A 10 7.24 -3.69 5.68
CA GLY A 10 6.02 -3.95 6.44
C GLY A 10 5.53 -5.38 6.29
N ILE A 11 4.59 -5.75 7.15
CA ILE A 11 3.93 -7.06 7.19
C ILE A 11 2.48 -6.86 6.78
N VAL A 12 2.01 -7.66 5.83
CA VAL A 12 0.63 -7.60 5.36
C VAL A 12 -0.31 -8.16 6.42
N LEU A 13 -1.37 -7.43 6.73
CA LEU A 13 -2.42 -7.85 7.67
C LEU A 13 -3.62 -8.43 6.92
N GLU A 14 -4.23 -7.64 6.04
CA GLU A 14 -5.46 -8.00 5.34
C GLU A 14 -5.51 -7.32 3.96
N LYS A 15 -6.25 -7.93 3.02
CA LYS A 15 -6.49 -7.37 1.67
C LYS A 15 -7.78 -6.55 1.71
N ILE A 16 -7.75 -5.34 1.15
CA ILE A 16 -8.89 -4.41 1.16
C ILE A 16 -9.15 -3.92 -0.27
N GLY A 17 -10.39 -3.98 -0.74
CA GLY A 17 -10.81 -3.28 -1.96
C GLY A 17 -11.29 -1.88 -1.59
N ILE A 18 -10.67 -0.83 -2.13
CA ILE A 18 -11.16 0.55 -1.97
C ILE A 18 -11.84 0.96 -3.26
N GLU A 19 -13.10 1.35 -3.18
CA GLU A 19 -13.83 1.93 -4.29
C GLU A 19 -13.28 3.32 -4.61
N ALA A 20 -13.04 3.59 -5.90
CA ALA A 20 -12.69 4.93 -6.35
C ALA A 20 -13.87 5.88 -6.14
N LYS A 21 -13.59 7.12 -5.72
CA LYS A 21 -14.60 8.19 -5.69
C LYS A 21 -15.01 8.54 -7.12
N GLN A 22 -16.31 8.84 -7.34
CA GLN A 22 -16.85 9.32 -8.62
C GLN A 22 -15.98 10.45 -9.20
N PRO A 23 -15.79 10.54 -10.54
CA PRO A 23 -16.60 9.99 -11.64
C PRO A 23 -16.17 8.61 -12.20
N ASN A 24 -15.12 7.99 -11.67
CA ASN A 24 -14.61 6.72 -12.19
C ASN A 24 -15.17 5.52 -11.40
N PHE A 25 -15.61 4.46 -12.08
CA PHE A 25 -16.03 3.20 -11.46
C PHE A 25 -14.88 2.18 -11.53
N ALA A 26 -13.98 2.21 -10.54
CA ALA A 26 -12.84 1.30 -10.47
C ALA A 26 -12.58 0.88 -9.02
N ILE A 27 -12.34 -0.42 -8.81
CA ILE A 27 -11.96 -0.97 -7.51
C ILE A 27 -10.43 -0.96 -7.43
N ARG A 28 -9.87 -0.11 -6.56
CA ARG A 28 -8.43 -0.07 -6.27
C ARG A 28 -8.10 -1.16 -5.26
N LYS A 29 -7.37 -2.17 -5.74
CA LYS A 29 -6.86 -3.27 -4.93
C LYS A 29 -5.80 -2.74 -3.95
N CYS A 30 -6.12 -2.82 -2.66
CA CYS A 30 -5.26 -2.33 -1.59
C CYS A 30 -4.96 -3.45 -0.58
N SER A 31 -3.98 -3.23 0.28
CA SER A 31 -3.66 -4.11 1.40
C SER A 31 -3.29 -3.28 2.61
N ARG A 32 -3.73 -3.72 3.78
CA ARG A 32 -3.35 -3.12 5.05
C ARG A 32 -2.03 -3.73 5.48
N VAL A 33 -1.07 -2.86 5.77
CA VAL A 33 0.29 -3.27 6.08
C VAL A 33 0.74 -2.58 7.35
N GLN A 34 1.35 -3.35 8.25
CA GLN A 34 1.97 -2.81 9.45
C GLN A 34 3.46 -2.60 9.20
N LEU A 35 3.95 -1.37 9.39
CA LEU A 35 5.37 -1.07 9.29
C LEU A 35 6.14 -1.74 10.43
N ILE A 36 7.16 -2.53 10.11
CA ILE A 36 7.97 -3.24 11.13
C ILE A 36 8.70 -2.24 12.02
N LYS A 37 9.27 -1.20 11.43
CA LYS A 37 10.08 -0.20 12.15
C LYS A 37 9.31 0.70 13.13
N ASN A 38 8.02 0.95 12.84
CA ASN A 38 7.24 1.96 13.57
C ASN A 38 5.97 1.38 14.21
N GLY A 39 5.61 0.11 13.92
CA GLY A 39 4.36 -0.52 14.33
C GLY A 39 3.08 0.10 13.74
N LYS A 40 3.18 1.17 12.95
CA LYS A 40 2.04 1.90 12.38
C LYS A 40 1.38 1.09 11.25
N LYS A 41 0.05 0.98 11.32
CA LYS A 41 -0.78 0.38 10.28
C LYS A 41 -1.06 1.41 9.20
N ILE A 42 -0.79 1.07 7.95
CA ILE A 42 -1.02 1.91 6.77
C ILE A 42 -1.78 1.12 5.71
N VAL A 43 -2.49 1.82 4.84
CA VAL A 43 -3.11 1.22 3.66
C VAL A 43 -2.20 1.45 2.46
N THR A 44 -2.00 0.39 1.70
CA THR A 44 -1.10 0.40 0.56
C THR A 44 -1.83 -0.06 -0.71
N PHE A 45 -1.46 0.51 -1.85
CA PHE A 45 -2.01 0.18 -3.16
C PHE A 45 -1.10 -0.80 -3.88
N VAL A 46 -1.74 -1.77 -4.54
CA VAL A 46 -1.07 -2.75 -5.37
C VAL A 46 -1.19 -2.31 -6.84
N PRO A 47 -0.08 -1.97 -7.53
CA PRO A 47 -0.12 -1.29 -8.82
C PRO A 47 -0.46 -2.17 -10.03
N SER A 48 -0.23 -3.49 -9.97
CA SER A 48 -0.46 -4.37 -11.14
C SER A 48 -1.65 -5.30 -10.94
N ASP A 49 -2.43 -5.47 -12.01
CA ASP A 49 -3.50 -6.47 -12.08
C ASP A 49 -2.94 -7.89 -11.98
N GLY A 50 -3.25 -8.57 -10.87
CA GLY A 50 -2.77 -9.92 -10.57
C GLY A 50 -1.81 -10.01 -9.38
N CYS A 51 -1.24 -8.88 -8.92
CA CYS A 51 -0.31 -8.87 -7.77
C CYS A 51 -0.97 -9.28 -6.43
N LEU A 52 -2.30 -9.23 -6.31
CA LEU A 52 -3.00 -9.73 -5.12
C LEU A 52 -2.82 -11.24 -4.88
N ASN A 53 -2.55 -12.01 -5.94
CA ASN A 53 -2.34 -13.45 -5.82
C ASN A 53 -0.95 -13.78 -5.27
N TYR A 54 0.00 -12.84 -5.39
CA TYR A 54 1.37 -13.01 -4.92
C TYR A 54 1.61 -12.50 -3.50
N ILE A 55 0.61 -11.88 -2.88
CA ILE A 55 0.70 -11.31 -1.55
C ILE A 55 -0.18 -12.15 -0.63
N GLU A 56 0.39 -12.77 0.39
CA GLU A 56 -0.36 -13.45 1.45
C GLU A 56 -0.38 -12.64 2.74
N GLU A 57 -1.26 -13.04 3.66
CA GLU A 57 -1.26 -12.47 5.00
C GLU A 57 0.04 -12.87 5.72
N ASN A 58 0.60 -11.94 6.50
CA ASN A 58 1.90 -12.08 7.17
C ASN A 58 3.14 -12.03 6.26
N ASP A 59 2.99 -11.83 4.95
CA ASP A 59 4.13 -11.65 4.05
C ASP A 59 4.87 -10.34 4.32
N LYS A 60 6.19 -10.38 4.12
CA LYS A 60 7.08 -9.20 4.19
C LYS A 60 7.10 -8.49 2.85
N VAL A 61 6.63 -7.25 2.86
CA VAL A 61 6.54 -6.41 1.67
C VAL A 61 7.41 -5.15 1.80
N LEU A 62 7.94 -4.71 0.67
CA LEU A 62 8.61 -3.43 0.56
C LEU A 62 7.62 -2.36 0.06
N ILE A 63 7.49 -1.31 0.85
CA ILE A 63 6.56 -0.21 0.63
C ILE A 63 7.36 1.04 0.25
N ALA A 64 6.90 1.76 -0.77
CA ALA A 64 7.49 3.01 -1.22
C ALA A 64 6.45 4.13 -1.32
N GLY A 65 6.87 5.36 -1.01
CA GLY A 65 6.03 6.54 -1.28
C GLY A 65 5.82 6.74 -2.78
N PHE A 66 4.68 7.33 -3.15
CA PHE A 66 4.32 7.64 -4.54
C PHE A 66 5.09 8.83 -5.15
N GLY A 67 6.28 9.17 -4.63
CA GLY A 67 7.08 10.33 -5.08
C GLY A 67 6.47 11.72 -4.81
N ARG A 68 5.17 11.80 -4.47
CA ARG A 68 4.44 13.03 -4.21
C ARG A 68 4.55 13.49 -2.76
N LYS A 69 5.76 13.82 -2.26
CA LYS A 69 6.03 14.53 -0.96
C LYS A 69 5.06 14.30 0.22
N GLY A 70 4.43 13.12 0.38
CA GLY A 70 3.43 12.85 1.43
C GLY A 70 1.97 13.24 1.12
N HIS A 71 1.65 13.75 -0.08
CA HIS A 71 0.28 13.99 -0.52
C HIS A 71 -0.38 12.72 -1.04
N ALA A 72 -1.66 12.54 -0.71
CA ALA A 72 -2.47 11.44 -1.20
C ALA A 72 -2.52 11.46 -2.74
N VAL A 73 -2.35 10.30 -3.36
CA VAL A 73 -2.57 10.17 -4.80
C VAL A 73 -4.08 10.19 -5.03
N ALA A 74 -4.57 11.33 -5.51
CA ALA A 74 -5.89 11.56 -6.09
C ALA A 74 -7.05 10.75 -5.49
N THR A 75 -7.84 11.45 -4.66
CA THR A 75 -9.24 11.13 -4.35
C THR A 75 -9.46 9.85 -3.54
N SER A 76 -8.52 9.48 -2.68
CA SER A 76 -8.60 8.36 -1.72
C SER A 76 -7.76 8.69 -0.47
N PRO A 77 -7.89 7.98 0.68
CA PRO A 77 -7.03 8.15 1.87
C PRO A 77 -5.52 8.15 1.52
N PRO A 78 -4.59 8.46 2.45
CA PRO A 78 -3.15 8.46 2.18
C PRO A 78 -2.64 7.04 1.85
N ILE A 79 -2.88 6.62 0.61
CA ILE A 79 -2.56 5.32 0.07
C ILE A 79 -1.13 5.38 -0.48
N ILE A 80 -0.32 4.42 -0.06
CA ILE A 80 1.11 4.34 -0.36
C ILE A 80 1.35 3.18 -1.34
N SER A 81 2.30 3.27 -2.25
CA SER A 81 2.55 2.21 -3.24
C SER A 81 3.29 1.01 -2.61
N LEU A 82 2.85 -0.21 -2.91
CA LEU A 82 3.66 -1.41 -2.75
C LEU A 82 4.56 -1.58 -3.97
N LYS A 83 5.88 -1.69 -3.75
CA LYS A 83 6.85 -1.93 -4.83
C LYS A 83 7.15 -3.40 -5.08
N GLY A 84 6.93 -4.27 -4.11
CA GLY A 84 7.15 -5.70 -4.30
C GLY A 84 7.07 -6.49 -2.98
N CYS A 85 6.83 -7.79 -3.13
CA CYS A 85 6.98 -8.76 -2.05
C CYS A 85 8.45 -9.19 -1.99
N MET A 86 9.08 -9.10 -0.81
CA MET A 86 10.40 -9.67 -0.59
C MET A 86 10.20 -11.11 -0.12
N ARG A 87 9.99 -12.04 -1.06
CA ARG A 87 10.14 -13.47 -0.77
C ARG A 87 11.61 -13.85 -0.90
#